data_AF-A0A6A8KFJ2-F1
#
_entry.id   AF-A0A6A8KFJ2-F1
#
_cell.length_a   1.000
_cell.length_b   1.000
_cell.length_c   1.000
_cell.angle_alpha   90.00
_cell.angle_beta   90.00
_cell.angle_gamma   90.00
#
_symmetry.space_group_name_H-M   'P 1'
#
loop_
_entity.id
_entity.type
_entity.pdbx_description
1 polymer ?
#
loop_
_entity_poly.entity_id
_entity_poly.type
_entity_poly.pdbx_seq_one_letter_code
_entity_poly.pdbx_strand_id
1 'polypeptide(L)' 'MKTLEEIRNECRNENHAARRLLSAGFRLEGWDMNTGRRIVARITNENTNDEQRAFYEFPDYQTAAAELLA' A
#
# COMPACT_ATOMS: atom_id res chain seq x y z
N MET A 1 3.59 -26.05 -0.11
CA MET A 1 2.42 -25.41 -0.73
C MET A 1 1.56 -24.88 0.39
N LYS A 2 1.18 -23.60 0.37
CA LYS A 2 0.25 -23.06 1.37
C LYS A 2 -1.11 -23.70 1.21
N THR A 3 -1.78 -23.92 2.33
CA THR A 3 -3.19 -24.30 2.37
C THR A 3 -4.07 -23.15 1.87
N LEU A 4 -5.29 -23.48 1.48
CA LEU A 4 -6.27 -22.47 1.06
C LEU A 4 -6.61 -21.50 2.20
N GLU A 5 -6.59 -21.98 3.45
CA GLU A 5 -6.87 -21.15 4.62
C GLU A 5 -5.75 -20.13 4.89
N GLU A 6 -4.49 -20.55 4.78
CA GLU A 6 -3.33 -19.66 4.87
C GLU A 6 -3.38 -18.56 3.79
N ILE A 7 -3.67 -18.94 2.54
CA ILE A 7 -3.81 -17.97 1.44
C ILE A 7 -4.95 -16.97 1.73
N ARG A 8 -6.10 -17.44 2.20
CA ARG A 8 -7.23 -16.57 2.55
C ARG A 8 -6.90 -15.61 3.68
N ASN A 9 -6.17 -16.07 4.69
CA ASN A 9 -5.74 -15.23 5.81
C ASN A 9 -4.74 -14.15 5.35
N GLU A 10 -3.76 -14.52 4.52
CA GLU A 10 -2.83 -13.57 3.92
C GLU A 10 -3.55 -12.50 3.09
N CYS A 11 -4.46 -12.91 2.20
CA CYS A 11 -5.26 -11.97 1.42
C CYS A 11 -6.13 -11.07 2.31
N ARG A 12 -6.68 -11.58 3.41
CA ARG A 12 -7.49 -10.79 4.35
C ARG A 12 -6.63 -9.72 5.03
N ASN A 13 -5.43 -10.09 5.48
CA ASN A 13 -4.52 -9.17 6.17
C ASN A 13 -3.99 -8.08 5.23
N GLU A 14 -3.61 -8.45 4.00
CA GLU A 14 -3.21 -7.49 2.97
C GLU A 14 -4.33 -6.49 2.65
N ASN A 15 -5.55 -6.99 2.42
CA ASN A 15 -6.69 -6.13 2.15
C ASN A 15 -7.06 -5.25 3.34
N HIS A 16 -6.81 -5.68 4.57
CA HIS A 16 -7.01 -4.87 5.75
C HIS A 16 -5.96 -3.74 5.84
N ALA A 17 -4.69 -4.04 5.58
CA ALA A 17 -3.62 -3.05 5.56
C ALA A 17 -3.81 -2.00 4.45
N ALA A 18 -4.19 -2.44 3.25
CA ALA A 18 -4.55 -1.56 2.13
C ALA A 18 -5.66 -0.56 2.51
N ARG A 19 -6.71 -1.03 3.20
CA ARG A 19 -7.81 -0.16 3.69
C ARG A 19 -7.32 0.88 4.69
N ARG A 20 -6.41 0.50 5.60
CA ARG A 20 -5.82 1.43 6.58
C ARG A 20 -5.04 2.55 5.89
N LEU A 21 -4.20 2.20 4.90
CA LEU A 21 -3.46 3.18 4.10
C LEU A 21 -4.40 4.16 3.39
N LEU A 22 -5.44 3.64 2.71
CA LEU A 22 -6.46 4.47 2.06
C LEU A 22 -7.16 5.41 3.04
N SER A 23 -7.56 4.90 4.23
CA SER A 23 -8.20 5.73 5.26
C SER A 23 -7.29 6.82 5.83
N ALA A 24 -5.97 6.62 5.78
CA ALA A 24 -4.97 7.59 6.19
C ALA A 24 -4.60 8.59 5.07
N GLY A 25 -5.27 8.53 3.91
CA GLY A 25 -5.05 9.45 2.80
C GLY A 25 -3.89 9.06 1.87
N PHE A 26 -3.37 7.84 1.98
CA PHE A 26 -2.43 7.31 0.99
C PHE A 26 -3.17 6.75 -0.23
N ARG A 27 -2.50 6.77 -1.38
CA ARG A 27 -2.96 6.18 -2.64
C ARG A 27 -2.20 4.91 -2.93
N LEU A 28 -2.90 3.88 -3.39
CA LEU A 28 -2.29 2.60 -3.78
C LEU A 28 -2.10 2.63 -5.30
N GLU A 29 -0.90 2.95 -5.76
CA GLU A 29 -0.57 3.16 -7.19
C GLU A 29 -0.31 1.85 -7.95
N GLY A 30 -0.46 0.71 -7.27
CA GLY A 30 -0.34 -0.63 -7.86
C GLY A 30 0.90 -1.37 -7.39
N TRP A 31 1.53 -2.12 -8.30
CA TRP A 31 2.74 -2.88 -8.02
C TRP A 31 3.72 -2.82 -9.21
N ASP A 32 5.00 -2.83 -8.90
CA ASP A 32 6.06 -2.96 -9.90
C ASP A 32 6.15 -4.42 -10.37
N MET A 33 6.02 -4.63 -11.68
CA MET A 33 6.07 -5.97 -12.28
C MET A 33 7.45 -6.62 -12.23
N ASN A 34 8.52 -5.83 -12.16
CA ASN A 34 9.90 -6.34 -12.15
C ASN A 34 10.32 -6.79 -10.76
N THR A 35 9.87 -6.08 -9.72
CA THR A 35 10.27 -6.32 -8.32
C THR A 35 9.18 -6.98 -7.49
N GLY A 36 7.93 -6.98 -7.95
CA GLY A 36 6.77 -7.45 -7.20
C GLY A 36 6.36 -6.53 -6.04
N ARG A 37 7.01 -5.38 -5.88
CA ARG A 37 6.79 -4.46 -4.76
C ARG A 37 5.52 -3.65 -4.96
N ARG A 38 4.85 -3.32 -3.86
CA ARG A 38 3.69 -2.44 -3.80
C ARG A 38 4.12 -0.99 -3.77
N ILE A 39 3.46 -0.18 -4.59
CA ILE A 39 3.71 1.26 -4.67
C ILE A 39 2.58 1.97 -3.91
N VAL A 40 2.98 2.77 -2.93
CA VAL A 40 2.08 3.60 -2.12
C VAL A 40 2.52 5.05 -2.30
N ALA A 41 1.58 5.97 -2.50
CA ALA A 41 1.86 7.38 -2.67
C ALA A 41 1.16 8.22 -1.60
N ARG A 42 1.83 9.29 -1.17
CA ARG A 42 1.22 10.40 -0.45
C ARG A 42 1.15 11.59 -1.40
N ILE A 43 -0.06 12.10 -1.58
CA ILE A 43 -0.31 13.28 -2.41
C ILE A 43 -0.71 14.42 -1.48
N THR A 44 -0.02 15.55 -1.56
CA THR A 44 -0.36 16.78 -0.84
C THR A 44 -0.73 17.87 -1.83
N ASN A 45 -1.66 18.75 -1.45
CA ASN A 45 -2.22 19.79 -2.32
C ASN A 45 -2.73 19.25 -3.68
N GLU A 46 -3.40 18.08 -3.66
CA GLU A 46 -3.90 17.41 -4.86
C GLU A 46 -4.79 18.35 -5.70
N ASN A 47 -4.59 18.33 -7.02
CA ASN A 47 -5.28 19.20 -7.99
C ASN A 47 -4.96 20.70 -7.85
N THR A 48 -3.78 21.05 -7.36
CA THR A 48 -3.27 22.43 -7.34
C THR A 48 -1.93 22.53 -8.05
N ASN A 49 -1.49 23.74 -8.37
CA ASN A 49 -0.15 23.97 -8.92
C ASN A 49 0.98 23.64 -7.93
N ASP A 50 0.64 23.45 -6.65
CA ASP A 50 1.57 23.10 -5.57
C ASP A 50 1.44 21.61 -5.16
N GLU A 51 0.84 20.77 -6.02
CA GLU A 51 0.72 19.33 -5.80
C GLU A 51 2.11 18.70 -5.63
N GLN A 52 2.28 17.93 -4.56
CA GLN A 52 3.49 17.12 -4.35
C GLN A 52 3.10 15.65 -4.20
N ARG A 53 3.92 14.79 -4.81
CA ARG A 53 3.77 13.33 -4.74
C ARG A 53 5.02 12.72 -4.16
N ALA A 54 4.86 11.99 -3.06
CA ALA A 54 5.90 11.13 -2.52
C ALA A 54 5.49 9.67 -2.76
N PHE A 55 6.36 8.91 -3.43
CA PHE A 55 6.15 7.49 -3.71
C PHE A 55 7.04 6.64 -2.81
N TYR A 56 6.50 5.51 -2.36
CA TYR A 56 7.14 4.58 -1.47
C TYR A 56 6.93 3.16 -1.98
N GLU A 57 7.98 2.33 -1.91
CA GLU A 57 7.94 0.95 -2.38
C GLU A 57 8.13 -0.04 -1.23
N PHE A 58 7.17 -0.92 -1.05
CA PHE A 58 7.17 -1.92 0.01
C PHE A 58 6.99 -3.33 -0.54
N PRO A 59 7.46 -4.38 0.14
CA PRO A 59 7.18 -5.75 -0.28
C PRO A 59 5.67 -6.07 -0.27
N ASP A 60 4.93 -5.52 0.69
CA ASP A 60 3.49 -5.74 0.86
C ASP A 60 2.82 -4.53 1.57
N TYR A 61 1.49 -4.49 1.57
CA TYR A 61 0.76 -3.38 2.20
C TYR A 61 0.80 -3.46 3.72
N GLN A 62 1.00 -4.65 4.30
CA GLN A 62 1.21 -4.79 5.75
C GLN A 62 2.44 -4.03 6.23
N THR A 63 3.57 -4.20 5.54
CA THR A 63 4.83 -3.50 5.82
C THR A 63 4.66 -2.01 5.58
N ALA A 64 4.04 -1.61 4.45
CA ALA A 64 3.74 -0.22 4.17
C ALA A 64 2.89 0.44 5.28
N ALA A 65 1.84 -0.23 5.73
CA ALA A 65 0.98 0.25 6.80
C ALA A 65 1.70 0.31 8.16
N ALA A 66 2.64 -0.59 8.42
CA ALA A 66 3.44 -0.57 9.64
C ALA A 66 4.41 0.62 9.66
N GLU A 67 5.04 0.95 8.53
CA GLU A 67 6.02 2.05 8.45
C GLU A 67 5.37 3.43 8.30
N LEU A 68 4.30 3.54 7.50
CA LEU A 68 3.68 4.83 7.17
C LEU A 68 2.62 5.29 8.17
N LEU A 69 2.10 4.39 9.01
CA LEU A 69 1.05 4.69 9.99
C LEU A 69 1.51 4.58 11.45
N ALA A 70 2.82 4.41 11.68
CA ALA A 70 3.43 4.39 13.01
C ALA A 70 3.37 5.76 13.70
#